data_AF-A0A3S0FGV3-F1
#
_entry.id   AF-A0A3S0FGV3-F1
#
_cell.length_a   1.000
_cell.length_b   1.000
_cell.length_c   1.000
_cell.angle_alpha   90.00
_cell.angle_beta   90.00
_cell.angle_gamma   90.00
#
_symmetry.space_group_name_H-M   'P 1'
#
loop_
_entity.id
_entity.type
_entity.pdbx_description
1 polymer ?
#
loop_
_entity_poly.entity_id
_entity_poly.type
_entity_poly.pdbx_seq_one_letter_code
_entity_poly.pdbx_strand_id
1 'polypeptide(L)'
;MSKVTSAGVIECGINNETTISDRIGNTQGLALKKVLVKNRASIAAAQQLYPMAELVDNTAAIIQDDTIELVLVADPQKEDKDLISQVMQSGKHVRII
;
A
#
# COMPACT_ATOMS: atom_id res chain seq x y z
N MET A 1 4.92 -12.14 21.58
CA MET A 1 3.79 -12.06 20.63
C MET A 1 4.14 -10.99 19.61
N SER A 2 4.24 -11.36 18.33
CA SER A 2 4.52 -10.40 17.25
C SER A 2 3.28 -9.56 17.00
N LYS A 3 3.31 -8.24 17.23
CA LYS A 3 2.18 -7.34 16.98
C LYS A 3 1.89 -7.35 15.48
N VAL A 4 0.66 -7.70 15.10
CA VAL A 4 0.20 -7.60 13.71
C VAL A 4 -0.23 -6.15 13.49
N THR A 5 0.51 -5.44 12.65
CA THR A 5 0.22 -4.06 12.25
C THR A 5 -0.69 -4.08 11.04
N SER A 6 -1.80 -3.33 11.08
CA SER A 6 -2.68 -3.21 9.92
C SER A 6 -2.11 -2.23 8.91
N ALA A 7 -2.02 -2.64 7.64
CA ALA A 7 -1.34 -1.87 6.61
C ALA A 7 -2.17 -1.65 5.35
N GLY A 8 -1.96 -0.51 4.71
CA GLY A 8 -2.39 -0.21 3.36
C GLY A 8 -1.21 -0.09 2.41
N VAL A 9 -1.42 -0.35 1.13
CA VAL A 9 -0.40 -0.21 0.07
C VAL A 9 -0.87 0.80 -0.96
N ILE A 10 0.04 1.66 -1.40
CA ILE A 10 -0.15 2.53 -2.56
C ILE A 10 0.93 2.21 -3.58
N GLU A 11 0.54 1.58 -4.69
CA GLU A 11 1.43 1.26 -5.80
C GLU A 11 1.47 2.44 -6.78
N CYS A 12 2.61 3.12 -6.79
CA CYS A 12 2.86 4.28 -7.65
C CYS A 12 3.57 3.89 -8.96
N GLY A 13 4.42 2.87 -8.92
CA GLY A 13 5.21 2.42 -10.06
C GLY A 13 4.55 1.34 -10.92
N ILE A 14 5.26 0.95 -11.97
CA ILE A 14 4.85 -0.07 -12.97
C ILE A 14 5.58 -1.41 -12.70
N ASN A 15 6.02 -1.64 -11.47
CA ASN A 15 6.88 -2.77 -11.20
C ASN A 15 6.14 -4.10 -11.32
N ASN A 16 6.84 -5.08 -11.90
CA ASN A 16 6.36 -6.43 -12.08
C ASN A 16 5.94 -7.04 -10.74
N GLU A 17 4.81 -7.74 -10.77
CA GLU A 17 4.08 -8.39 -9.68
C GLU A 17 4.94 -9.08 -8.61
N THR A 18 6.10 -9.58 -9.00
CA THR A 18 7.04 -10.32 -8.16
C THR A 18 7.74 -9.44 -7.12
N THR A 19 8.01 -8.16 -7.42
CA THR A 19 8.89 -7.33 -6.59
C THR A 19 8.22 -6.80 -5.32
N ILE A 20 6.91 -6.51 -5.35
CA ILE A 20 6.24 -5.98 -4.14
C ILE A 20 5.93 -7.12 -3.18
N SER A 21 5.48 -8.26 -3.69
CA SER A 21 5.30 -9.50 -2.92
C SER A 21 6.58 -9.95 -2.20
N ASP A 22 7.76 -9.77 -2.83
CA ASP A 22 9.06 -10.06 -2.21
C ASP A 22 9.49 -8.99 -1.20
N ARG A 23 9.12 -7.72 -1.40
CA ARG A 23 9.44 -6.60 -0.49
C ARG A 23 8.52 -6.53 0.72
N ILE A 24 7.29 -7.02 0.55
CA ILE A 24 6.34 -7.39 1.61
C ILE A 24 6.59 -8.86 2.04
N GLY A 25 7.54 -9.55 1.40
CA GLY A 25 7.83 -10.97 1.53
C GLY A 25 8.52 -11.31 2.83
N ASN A 26 7.72 -11.38 3.90
CA ASN A 26 7.92 -11.98 5.23
C ASN A 26 7.34 -11.11 6.33
N THR A 27 6.13 -10.61 6.14
CA THR A 27 5.45 -9.88 7.22
C THR A 27 4.79 -10.85 8.18
N GLN A 28 5.60 -11.59 8.94
CA GLN A 28 5.18 -12.05 10.26
C GLN A 28 4.84 -10.80 11.08
N GLY A 29 3.59 -10.32 10.95
CA GLY A 29 3.11 -9.11 11.63
C GLY A 29 2.60 -7.96 10.74
N LEU A 30 2.32 -8.13 9.45
CA LEU A 30 1.49 -7.15 8.70
C LEU A 30 0.21 -7.79 8.18
N ALA A 31 -0.91 -7.10 8.37
CA ALA A 31 -2.21 -7.45 7.80
C ALA A 31 -2.57 -6.39 6.76
N LEU A 32 -2.42 -6.73 5.48
CA LEU A 32 -2.82 -5.87 4.37
C LEU A 32 -4.34 -5.78 4.30
N LYS A 33 -4.87 -4.55 4.40
CA LYS A 33 -6.31 -4.28 4.35
C LYS A 33 -6.74 -3.69 3.03
N LYS A 34 -6.00 -2.70 2.54
CA LYS A 34 -6.36 -1.94 1.34
C LYS A 34 -5.17 -1.73 0.42
N VAL A 35 -5.41 -1.81 -0.88
CA VAL A 35 -4.40 -1.59 -1.91
C VAL A 35 -4.95 -0.61 -2.93
N LEU A 36 -4.23 0.48 -3.15
CA LEU A 36 -4.47 1.42 -4.23
C LEU A 36 -3.45 1.15 -5.33
N VAL A 37 -3.94 0.86 -6.52
CA VAL A 37 -3.10 0.71 -7.72
C VAL A 37 -3.36 1.91 -8.62
N LYS A 38 -2.35 2.78 -8.78
CA LYS A 38 -2.52 3.97 -9.65
C LYS A 38 -2.60 3.59 -11.14
N ASN A 39 -1.90 2.53 -11.55
CA ASN A 39 -1.97 2.03 -12.92
C ASN A 39 -3.11 1.02 -13.10
N ARG A 40 -4.17 1.42 -13.78
CA ARG A 40 -5.35 0.56 -14.03
C ARG A 40 -5.05 -0.71 -14.82
N ALA A 41 -3.98 -0.74 -15.62
CA ALA A 41 -3.56 -1.95 -16.34
C ALA A 41 -3.14 -3.08 -15.38
N SER A 42 -2.84 -2.75 -14.13
CA SER A 42 -2.36 -3.68 -13.10
C SER A 42 -3.44 -4.08 -12.08
N ILE A 43 -4.72 -3.75 -12.29
CA ILE A 43 -5.78 -4.10 -11.32
C ILE A 43 -5.98 -5.62 -11.22
N ALA A 44 -6.06 -6.31 -12.36
CA ALA A 44 -6.24 -7.77 -12.38
C ALA A 44 -5.05 -8.50 -11.73
N ALA A 45 -3.85 -8.00 -11.97
CA ALA A 45 -2.60 -8.43 -11.33
C ALA A 45 -2.66 -8.25 -9.80
N ALA A 46 -3.03 -7.05 -9.34
CA ALA A 46 -3.12 -6.74 -7.92
C ALA A 46 -4.17 -7.59 -7.18
N GLN A 47 -5.29 -7.96 -7.82
CA GLN A 47 -6.25 -8.89 -7.22
C GLN A 47 -5.65 -10.27 -6.96
N GLN A 48 -4.76 -10.75 -7.85
CA GLN A 48 -4.08 -12.03 -7.68
C GLN A 48 -2.98 -11.97 -6.61
N LEU A 49 -2.28 -10.84 -6.50
CA LEU A 49 -1.21 -10.63 -5.51
C LEU A 49 -1.74 -10.38 -4.10
N TYR A 50 -2.86 -9.68 -3.97
CA TYR A 50 -3.45 -9.29 -2.69
C TYR A 50 -4.89 -9.80 -2.54
N PRO A 51 -5.12 -11.12 -2.59
CA PRO A 51 -6.48 -11.68 -2.61
C PRO A 51 -7.28 -11.40 -1.32
N MET A 52 -6.61 -11.03 -0.23
CA MET A 52 -7.24 -10.71 1.06
C MET A 52 -7.37 -9.20 1.33
N ALA A 53 -6.85 -8.35 0.42
CA ALA A 53 -6.95 -6.91 0.57
C ALA A 53 -8.04 -6.34 -0.34
N GLU A 54 -8.72 -5.31 0.14
CA GLU A 54 -9.67 -4.54 -0.65
C GLU A 54 -8.89 -3.65 -1.64
N LEU A 55 -9.17 -3.80 -2.94
CA LEU A 55 -8.69 -2.84 -3.93
C LEU A 55 -9.54 -1.58 -3.85
N VAL A 56 -8.87 -0.42 -3.71
CA VAL A 56 -9.52 0.88 -3.61
C VAL A 56 -9.08 1.80 -4.73
N ASP A 57 -9.96 2.72 -5.12
CA ASP A 57 -9.75 3.58 -6.29
C ASP A 57 -9.06 4.93 -5.96
N ASN A 58 -8.91 5.25 -4.68
CA ASN A 58 -8.34 6.53 -4.26
C ASN A 58 -7.56 6.42 -2.96
N THR A 59 -6.66 7.39 -2.75
CA THR A 59 -5.81 7.46 -1.55
C THR A 59 -6.63 7.70 -0.29
N ALA A 60 -7.73 8.47 -0.38
CA ALA A 60 -8.59 8.80 0.77
C ALA A 60 -9.08 7.54 1.49
N ALA A 61 -9.44 6.49 0.74
CA ALA A 61 -9.88 5.20 1.28
C ALA A 61 -8.83 4.52 2.18
N ILE A 62 -7.55 4.84 2.03
CA ILE A 62 -6.44 4.34 2.87
C ILE A 62 -6.15 5.31 4.00
N ILE A 63 -5.98 6.61 3.70
CA ILE A 63 -5.56 7.60 4.70
C ILE A 63 -6.65 7.96 5.71
N GLN A 64 -7.92 7.74 5.40
CA GLN A 64 -9.05 7.96 6.32
C GLN A 64 -9.49 6.69 7.05
N ASP A 65 -8.89 5.53 6.73
CA ASP A 65 -9.21 4.28 7.40
C ASP A 65 -8.43 4.18 8.71
N ASP A 66 -9.07 4.51 9.83
CA ASP A 66 -8.48 4.46 11.17
C ASP A 66 -8.00 3.06 11.58
N THR A 67 -8.42 2.04 10.86
CA THR A 67 -7.99 0.66 11.10
C THR A 67 -6.65 0.35 10.42
N ILE A 68 -6.09 1.28 9.62
CA ILE A 68 -4.77 1.19 8.99
C ILE A 68 -3.77 2.06 9.79
N GLU A 69 -2.74 1.41 10.32
CA GLU A 69 -1.68 2.05 11.11
C GLU A 69 -0.45 2.41 10.25
N LEU A 70 -0.18 1.64 9.20
CA LEU A 70 0.98 1.76 8.32
C LEU A 70 0.56 1.87 6.86
N VAL A 71 1.17 2.77 6.11
CA VAL A 71 1.02 2.87 4.66
C VAL A 71 2.37 2.60 4.00
N LEU A 72 2.37 1.58 3.14
CA LEU A 72 3.49 1.22 2.28
C LEU A 72 3.32 1.95 0.95
N VAL A 73 4.28 2.78 0.59
CA VAL A 73 4.28 3.48 -0.70
C VAL A 73 5.30 2.79 -1.60
N ALA A 74 4.81 2.10 -2.62
CA ALA A 74 5.64 1.29 -3.50
C ALA A 74 6.08 2.08 -4.75
N ASP A 75 7.39 2.13 -4.96
CA ASP A 75 8.06 2.78 -6.11
C ASP A 75 7.55 4.20 -6.43
N PRO A 76 7.55 5.13 -5.46
CA PRO A 76 7.09 6.49 -5.69
C PRO A 76 8.00 7.24 -6.67
N GLN A 77 7.38 7.93 -7.62
CA GLN A 77 8.04 8.85 -8.55
C GLN A 77 8.06 10.28 -8.00
N LYS A 78 8.73 11.20 -8.70
CA LYS A 78 8.81 12.62 -8.27
C LYS A 78 7.43 13.27 -8.11
N GLU A 79 6.45 12.87 -8.92
CA GLU A 79 5.06 13.32 -8.86
C GLU A 79 4.29 12.81 -7.63
N ASP A 80 4.80 11.79 -6.93
CA ASP A 80 4.17 11.21 -5.73
C ASP A 80 4.57 11.90 -4.42
N LYS A 81 5.37 12.98 -4.48
CA LYS A 81 5.77 13.73 -3.28
C LYS A 81 4.59 14.28 -2.50
N ASP A 82 3.58 14.79 -3.20
CA ASP A 82 2.38 15.33 -2.57
C ASP A 82 1.54 14.22 -1.95
N LEU A 83 1.53 13.04 -2.58
CA LEU A 83 0.88 11.84 -2.03
C LEU A 83 1.55 11.42 -0.72
N ILE A 84 2.88 11.26 -0.71
CA ILE A 84 3.63 10.90 0.50
C ILE A 84 3.38 11.92 1.61
N SER A 85 3.39 13.22 1.27
CA SER A 85 3.10 14.29 2.22
C SER A 85 1.69 14.17 2.81
N GLN A 86 0.68 13.89 1.99
CA GLN A 86 -0.70 13.66 2.46
C GLN A 86 -0.79 12.47 3.42
N VAL A 87 -0.12 11.36 3.10
CA VAL A 87 -0.11 10.17 3.95
C VAL A 87 0.57 10.49 5.29
N MET A 88 1.70 11.19 5.27
CA MET A 88 2.39 11.59 6.52
C MET A 88 1.53 12.53 7.38
N GLN A 89 0.79 13.46 6.75
CA GLN A 89 -0.11 14.38 7.46
C GLN A 89 -1.35 13.69 8.03
N SER A 90 -1.71 12.50 7.55
CA SER A 90 -2.83 11.71 8.10
C SER A 90 -2.54 11.09 9.46
N GLY A 91 -1.30 11.20 9.97
CA GLY A 91 -0.88 10.63 11.24
C GLY A 91 -0.54 9.13 11.16
N LYS A 92 -0.61 8.51 9.97
CA LYS A 92 -0.21 7.12 9.74
C LYS A 92 1.30 7.00 9.59
N HIS A 93 1.85 5.86 9.97
CA HIS A 93 3.24 5.55 9.65
C HIS A 93 3.39 5.37 8.15
N VAL A 94 4.49 5.87 7.59
CA VAL A 94 4.79 5.76 6.15
C VAL A 94 6.10 5.01 5.97
N ARG A 95 6.09 4.01 5.10
CA ARG A 95 7.31 3.33 4.67
C ARG A 95 7.35 3.29 3.16
N ILE A 96 8.41 3.86 2.60
CA ILE A 96 8.68 3.76 1.17
C ILE A 96 9.35 2.41 0.91
N ILE A 97 8.75 1.66 0.00
CA ILE A 97 9.36 0.47 -0.60
C ILE A 97 9.57 0.79 -2.08
#